data_AF-A0A7V2EDM8-F1
#
_entry.id   AF-A0A7V2EDM8-F1
#
_cell.length_a   1.000
_cell.length_b   1.000
_cell.length_c   1.000
_cell.angle_alpha   90.00
_cell.angle_beta   90.00
_cell.angle_gamma   90.00
#
_symmetry.space_group_name_H-M   'P 1'
#
loop_
_entity.id
_entity.type
_entity.pdbx_description
1 polymer ?
#
loop_
_entity_poly.entity_id
_entity_poly.type
_entity_poly.pdbx_seq_one_letter_code
_entity_poly.pdbx_strand_id
1 'polypeptide(L)' 'MKLEKMGQEFNDNNVWNLIKQEVEKINETLEAYKRVRHFAIRYEEFPKTTTRKIKRHLFRALKLSPNIKVLKD' A
#
# COMPACT_ATOMS: atom_id res chain seq x y z
N MET A 1 -11.78 -9.52 -9.97
CA MET A 1 -12.97 -9.96 -9.22
C MET A 1 -12.64 -10.86 -8.00
N LYS A 2 -11.58 -10.57 -7.20
CA LYS A 2 -11.23 -11.41 -6.01
C LYS A 2 -12.15 -11.11 -4.82
N LEU A 3 -12.50 -9.85 -4.56
CA LEU A 3 -13.38 -9.44 -3.45
C LEU A 3 -14.83 -9.88 -3.63
N GLU A 4 -15.38 -9.73 -4.84
CA GLU A 4 -16.75 -10.19 -5.13
C GLU A 4 -16.87 -11.72 -5.08
N LYS A 5 -15.81 -12.45 -5.46
CA LYS A 5 -15.72 -13.91 -5.26
C LYS A 5 -15.68 -14.30 -3.78
N MET A 6 -15.23 -13.40 -2.90
CA MET A 6 -15.21 -13.57 -1.45
C MET A 6 -16.47 -13.02 -0.77
N GLY A 7 -17.45 -12.50 -1.54
CA GLY A 7 -18.69 -11.91 -1.00
C GLY A 7 -18.46 -10.63 -0.20
N GLN A 8 -17.33 -9.96 -0.38
CA GLN A 8 -16.98 -8.76 0.38
C GLN A 8 -17.26 -7.49 -0.42
N GLU A 9 -17.80 -6.48 0.28
CA GLU A 9 -18.03 -5.16 -0.29
C GLU A 9 -16.71 -4.46 -0.65
N PHE A 10 -16.78 -3.62 -1.67
CA PHE A 10 -15.64 -2.83 -2.12
C PHE A 10 -15.49 -1.59 -1.24
N ASN A 11 -14.80 -1.75 -0.11
CA ASN A 11 -14.44 -0.66 0.80
C ASN A 11 -12.94 -0.63 1.08
N ASP A 12 -12.44 0.54 1.52
CA ASP A 12 -11.01 0.77 1.77
C ASP A 12 -10.39 -0.26 2.71
N ASN A 13 -11.14 -0.70 3.72
CA ASN A 13 -10.66 -1.70 4.68
C ASN A 13 -10.45 -3.07 4.04
N ASN A 14 -11.39 -3.51 3.20
CA ASN A 14 -11.32 -4.79 2.50
C ASN A 14 -10.20 -4.78 1.45
N VAL A 15 -10.05 -3.68 0.72
CA VAL A 15 -8.93 -3.51 -0.23
C VAL A 15 -7.60 -3.53 0.52
N TRP A 16 -7.48 -2.79 1.62
CA TRP A 16 -6.28 -2.78 2.44
C TRP A 16 -5.95 -4.17 3.01
N ASN A 17 -6.95 -4.87 3.56
CA ASN A 17 -6.79 -6.23 4.09
C ASN A 17 -6.34 -7.22 3.00
N LEU A 18 -6.91 -7.13 1.80
CA LEU A 18 -6.52 -7.98 0.67
C LEU A 18 -5.04 -7.77 0.30
N ILE A 19 -4.62 -6.51 0.18
CA ILE A 19 -3.22 -6.19 -0.12
C ILE A 19 -2.32 -6.64 1.03
N LYS A 20 -2.76 -6.45 2.28
CA LYS A 20 -2.01 -6.87 3.47
C LYS A 20 -1.70 -8.37 3.45
N GLN A 21 -2.67 -9.21 3.10
CA GLN A 21 -2.46 -10.65 2.98
C GLN A 21 -1.40 -11.00 1.93
N GLU A 22 -1.39 -10.34 0.78
CA GLU A 22 -0.36 -10.58 -0.24
C GLU A 22 1.02 -10.05 0.20
N VAL A 23 1.07 -8.93 0.93
CA VAL A 23 2.31 -8.41 1.54
C VAL A 23 2.86 -9.38 2.59
N GLU A 24 2.00 -9.95 3.43
CA GLU A 24 2.39 -10.95 4.43
C GLU A 24 3.01 -12.19 3.77
N LYS A 25 2.40 -12.72 2.71
CA LYS A 25 2.97 -13.84 1.94
C LYS A 25 4.34 -13.50 1.34
N ILE A 26 4.52 -12.29 0.82
CA ILE A 26 5.82 -11.85 0.29
C ILE A 26 6.84 -11.75 1.42
N ASN A 27 6.44 -11.22 2.59
CA ASN A 27 7.31 -11.09 3.76
C ASN A 27 7.82 -12.44 4.29
N GLU A 28 7.10 -13.54 4.08
CA GLU A 28 7.57 -14.89 4.41
C GLU A 28 8.77 -15.31 3.56
N THR A 29 8.84 -14.85 2.30
CA THR A 29 9.97 -15.12 1.39
C THR A 29 11.17 -14.19 1.62
N LEU A 30 10.99 -13.12 2.40
CA LEU A 30 12.00 -12.09 2.62
C LEU A 30 12.72 -12.25 3.96
N GLU A 31 14.01 -11.92 3.95
CA GLU A 31 14.82 -11.75 5.16
C GLU A 31 14.23 -10.66 6.06
N ALA A 32 14.39 -10.82 7.38
CA ALA A 32 13.71 -9.98 8.37
C ALA A 32 13.91 -8.47 8.18
N TYR A 33 15.09 -8.03 7.72
CA TYR A 33 15.40 -6.61 7.51
C TYR A 33 14.78 -6.01 6.24
N LYS A 34 14.41 -6.85 5.25
CA LYS A 34 13.74 -6.44 4.01
C LYS A 34 12.22 -6.42 4.10
N ARG A 35 11.66 -6.96 5.19
CA ARG A 35 10.20 -7.08 5.35
C ARG A 35 9.52 -5.73 5.36
N VAL A 36 8.43 -5.63 4.60
CA VAL A 36 7.54 -4.48 4.59
C VAL A 36 6.84 -4.41 5.93
N ARG A 37 7.10 -3.36 6.71
CA ARG A 37 6.50 -3.18 8.04
C ARG A 37 5.15 -2.49 7.99
N HIS A 38 5.05 -1.42 7.20
CA HIS A 38 3.84 -0.59 7.08
C HIS A 38 3.65 -0.16 5.64
N PHE A 39 2.40 -0.12 5.20
CA PHE A 39 2.00 0.43 3.91
C PHE A 39 0.64 1.11 4.05
N ALA A 40 0.38 2.08 3.19
CA ALA A 40 -0.91 2.74 3.07
C ALA A 40 -1.27 2.85 1.58
N ILE A 41 -2.57 2.87 1.29
CA ILE A 41 -3.11 3.03 -0.05
C ILE A 41 -3.26 4.52 -0.35
N ARG A 42 -2.95 4.91 -1.57
CA ARG A 42 -3.23 6.25 -2.10
C ARG A 42 -4.02 6.10 -3.38
N TYR A 43 -5.11 6.83 -3.52
CA TYR A 43 -5.94 6.81 -4.73
C TYR A 43 -5.49 7.84 -5.77
N GLU A 44 -4.75 8.85 -5.34
CA GLU A 44 -4.20 9.88 -6.23
C GLU A 44 -2.87 9.45 -6.87
N GLU A 45 -2.61 9.97 -8.07
CA GLU A 45 -1.40 9.69 -8.84
C GLU A 45 -0.18 10.40 -8.24
N PHE A 46 0.96 9.70 -8.13
CA PHE A 46 2.17 10.28 -7.57
C PHE A 46 2.75 11.34 -8.50
N PRO A 47 3.25 12.49 -7.99
CA PRO A 47 3.99 13.46 -8.79
C PRO A 47 5.14 12.78 -9.54
N LYS A 48 5.17 12.93 -10.87
CA LYS A 48 6.18 12.30 -11.73
C LYS A 48 7.12 13.31 -12.38
N THR A 49 8.27 12.83 -12.85
CA THR A 49 9.16 13.54 -13.78
C THR A 49 8.54 13.58 -15.17
N THR A 50 9.12 14.37 -16.08
CA THR A 50 8.78 14.35 -17.52
C THR A 50 8.93 12.95 -18.12
N THR A 51 9.91 12.18 -17.64
CA THR A 51 10.14 10.76 -17.98
C THR A 51 9.25 9.78 -17.20
N ARG A 52 8.19 10.24 -16.53
CA ARG A 52 7.22 9.42 -15.78
C ARG A 52 7.81 8.63 -14.59
N LYS A 53 8.96 9.02 -14.06
CA LYS A 53 9.49 8.45 -12.80
C LYS A 53 8.83 9.14 -11.60
N ILE A 54 8.46 8.39 -10.56
CA ILE A 54 7.90 8.95 -9.32
C ILE A 54 8.95 9.84 -8.61
N LYS A 55 8.57 11.07 -8.24
CA LYS A 55 9.40 12.01 -7.48
C LYS A 55 9.41 11.67 -5.98
N ARG A 56 10.05 10.54 -5.63
CA ARG A 56 10.09 10.01 -4.25
C ARG A 56 10.64 10.97 -3.19
N HIS A 57 11.53 11.90 -3.58
CA HIS A 57 12.13 12.86 -2.63
C HIS A 57 11.09 13.79 -2.00
N LEU A 58 9.95 14.03 -2.65
CA LEU A 58 8.86 14.84 -2.12
C LEU A 58 8.17 14.21 -0.90
N PHE A 59 8.32 12.91 -0.70
CA PHE A 59 7.64 12.13 0.34
C PHE A 59 8.57 11.68 1.46
N ARG A 60 9.79 12.23 1.56
CA ARG A 60 10.78 11.82 2.59
C ARG A 60 10.27 11.98 4.03
N ALA A 61 9.40 12.96 4.27
CA ALA A 61 8.82 13.21 5.58
C ALA A 61 7.60 12.32 5.90
N LEU A 62 7.10 11.55 4.92
CA LEU A 62 5.94 10.69 5.12
C LEU A 62 6.25 9.60 6.15
N LYS A 63 5.47 9.57 7.23
CA LYS A 63 5.54 8.53 8.26
C LYS A 63 4.28 7.68 8.17
N LEU A 64 4.47 6.40 7.86
CA LEU A 64 3.38 5.42 7.90
C LEU A 64 3.29 4.82 9.28
N SER A 65 2.06 4.62 9.75
CA SER A 65 1.74 3.90 10.98
C SER A 65 0.64 2.87 10.70
N PRO A 66 0.49 1.81 11.51
CA PRO A 66 -0.54 0.79 11.33
C PRO A 66 -1.97 1.33 11.26
N ASN A 67 -2.21 2.50 11.87
CA ASN A 67 -3.52 3.13 11.93
C ASN A 67 -3.87 3.87 10.63
N ILE A 68 -2.89 4.15 9.78
CA ILE A 68 -3.08 4.87 8.51
C ILE A 68 -3.20 3.86 7.39
N LYS A 69 -4.44 3.54 7.00
CA LYS A 69 -4.72 2.61 5.89
C LYS A 69 -4.75 3.31 4.53
N VAL A 70 -5.29 4.53 4.49
CA VAL A 70 -5.41 5.33 3.28
C VAL A 70 -4.77 6.68 3.52
N LEU A 71 -3.90 7.10 2.60
CA LEU A 71 -3.37 8.46 2.54
C LEU A 71 -4.44 9.33 1.89
N LYS A 72 -4.92 10.31 2.66
CA LYS A 72 -5.70 11.43 2.15
C LYS A 72 -4.72 12.59 2.04
N ASP A 73 -4.52 13.08 0.83
CA ASP A 73 -3.70 14.27 0.57
C ASP A 73 -4.46 15.55 0.96
#